data_AF-A0A3C0VF79-F1
#
_entry.id   AF-A0A3C0VF79-F1
#
_cell.length_a   1.000
_cell.length_b   1.000
_cell.length_c   1.000
_cell.angle_alpha   90.00
_cell.angle_beta   90.00
_cell.angle_gamma   90.00
#
_symmetry.space_group_name_H-M   'P 1'
#
loop_
_entity.id
_entity.type
_entity.pdbx_description
1 polymer ?
#
loop_
_entity_poly.entity_id
_entity_poly.type
_entity_poly.pdbx_seq_one_letter_code
_entity_poly.pdbx_strand_id
1 'polypeptide(L)'
;GAEFGCAVRLAWGSSRNTVEDCVVRRTGRGGIFGDNGSRDLVIRGNRVEGSGGEGLGIEVWGGCDGAVIEDNRVDHWLSIGGCDRCAVRRNVVADSSGAVKFIGIEVIGSDCVIAGNTVDDGQMIGISVSGTTRKQNVLYARNDVRRCIQWGAQLQGETSGLARHYFHACRFADQTLGRGTPRYPGDEGHGFRINDHARGLVLEDCEFAGNGRLGIQSLGGDVGALELIRCRIRGNGGAAAAGIERVSPLEWRECSVEGNGNDRLPAAQPFARAAPSVAIEAPANAAAGQAVAFRARVEAAAGGAIGALLWDLGDGPPETAAEVTHVYSRPGRHRVTLVAWDDQDRGARAEHEIEIGGAAGEPAVRPLPNAHSHNDYEQPRPLLDALDRGFCSVEADVFLAGGELLVAHTVAGLRPGRTLEALYLAPLAQRARENGGRVHRGGPAVTLLVDFKTEGAALYTALRPVLRKYGDILTSFAGGKVAERAVTVILSGNRPVEVLAAESERLAFIDGRLPDLESGAPAALIPLVSANFAQTFKWRGQGDMPAAELDALAALARRAHDQGRRLRFWSIPDTPAGWKAMQSAGVDLINTDKLDALEKFLCETPQAGGERAEKGGERGGGKGD
;
A
#
# COMPACT_ATOMS: atom_id res chain seq x y z
N GLY A 1 30.90 -18.67 10.46
CA GLY A 1 29.45 -18.79 10.26
C GLY A 1 29.21 -19.61 9.01
N ALA A 2 28.17 -20.44 8.97
CA ALA A 2 27.91 -21.33 7.84
C ALA A 2 27.82 -20.55 6.52
N GLU A 3 28.54 -21.03 5.50
CA GLU A 3 28.69 -20.41 4.17
C GLU A 3 27.36 -20.17 3.45
N PHE A 4 26.28 -20.87 3.85
CA PHE A 4 24.95 -20.82 3.26
C PHE A 4 23.83 -20.51 4.28
N GLY A 5 24.16 -19.90 5.42
CA GLY A 5 23.18 -19.59 6.46
C GLY A 5 22.23 -18.45 6.06
N CYS A 6 20.94 -18.75 5.93
CA CYS A 6 19.84 -17.79 5.80
C CYS A 6 18.75 -18.05 6.86
N ALA A 7 17.77 -17.14 6.97
CA ALA A 7 16.63 -17.32 7.88
C ALA A 7 15.57 -18.27 7.31
N VAL A 8 15.27 -18.14 6.02
CA VAL A 8 14.30 -18.99 5.32
C VAL A 8 14.94 -19.49 4.03
N ARG A 9 14.82 -20.79 3.76
CA ARG A 9 15.26 -21.40 2.50
C ARG A 9 14.17 -22.29 1.93
N LEU A 10 13.78 -22.00 0.70
CA LEU A 10 12.82 -22.77 -0.10
C LEU A 10 13.59 -23.49 -1.21
N ALA A 11 13.93 -24.75 -0.97
CA ALA A 11 14.91 -25.48 -1.76
C ALA A 11 14.36 -26.81 -2.30
N TRP A 12 15.11 -27.42 -3.21
CA TRP A 12 14.89 -28.76 -3.75
C TRP A 12 13.47 -28.99 -4.29
N GLY A 13 13.01 -28.08 -5.15
CA GLY A 13 11.71 -28.19 -5.83
C GLY A 13 10.50 -27.80 -4.97
N SER A 14 10.72 -27.14 -3.83
CA SER A 14 9.68 -26.64 -2.92
C SER A 14 8.90 -25.47 -3.55
N SER A 15 8.05 -25.78 -4.52
CA SER A 15 7.34 -24.82 -5.36
C SER A 15 6.05 -24.31 -4.72
N ARG A 16 5.57 -23.12 -5.12
CA ARG A 16 4.32 -22.48 -4.65
C ARG A 16 4.28 -22.17 -3.16
N ASN A 17 5.46 -22.03 -2.54
CA ASN A 17 5.55 -21.58 -1.15
C ASN A 17 5.49 -20.06 -1.08
N THR A 18 4.93 -19.58 0.03
CA THR A 18 4.80 -18.15 0.30
C THR A 18 5.56 -17.78 1.57
N VAL A 19 6.19 -16.61 1.55
CA VAL A 19 6.80 -15.95 2.70
C VAL A 19 6.26 -14.54 2.72
N GLU A 20 5.28 -14.31 3.59
CA GLU A 20 4.55 -13.03 3.65
C GLU A 20 4.68 -12.39 5.04
N ASP A 21 4.82 -11.05 5.05
CA ASP A 21 4.75 -10.19 6.24
C ASP A 21 5.70 -10.58 7.39
N CYS A 22 6.84 -11.19 7.07
CA CYS A 22 7.84 -11.60 8.04
C CYS A 22 8.87 -10.49 8.33
N VAL A 23 9.44 -10.54 9.53
CA VAL A 23 10.58 -9.69 9.92
C VAL A 23 11.81 -10.57 10.18
N VAL A 24 12.81 -10.44 9.32
CA VAL A 24 14.08 -11.17 9.39
C VAL A 24 15.18 -10.22 9.83
N ARG A 25 15.92 -10.58 10.88
CA ARG A 25 16.96 -9.72 11.46
C ARG A 25 18.27 -10.44 11.77
N ARG A 26 19.38 -9.73 11.55
CA ARG A 26 20.74 -10.13 11.99
C ARG A 26 21.11 -11.53 11.49
N THR A 27 20.83 -11.78 10.22
CA THR A 27 21.16 -13.05 9.59
C THR A 27 22.62 -13.08 9.18
N GLY A 28 23.18 -14.29 9.07
CA GLY A 28 24.57 -14.49 8.70
C GLY A 28 24.86 -13.99 7.28
N ARG A 29 24.58 -14.80 6.26
CA ARG A 29 24.78 -14.43 4.85
C ARG A 29 23.48 -13.95 4.19
N GLY A 30 22.34 -14.52 4.60
CA GLY A 30 21.11 -14.44 3.82
C GLY A 30 19.85 -14.11 4.61
N GLY A 31 18.88 -13.42 4.00
CA GLY A 31 17.53 -13.30 4.54
C GLY A 31 16.63 -14.47 4.10
N ILE A 32 15.96 -14.31 2.96
CA ILE A 32 14.97 -15.26 2.40
C ILE A 32 15.48 -15.77 1.06
N PHE A 33 15.72 -17.09 0.98
CA PHE A 33 16.28 -17.73 -0.21
C PHE A 33 15.30 -18.71 -0.87
N GLY A 34 15.28 -18.71 -2.20
CA GLY A 34 14.63 -19.71 -3.04
C GLY A 34 15.62 -20.34 -4.01
N ASP A 35 15.72 -21.66 -4.04
CA ASP A 35 16.66 -22.33 -4.94
C ASP A 35 16.29 -23.75 -5.40
N ASN A 36 17.15 -24.30 -6.25
CA ASN A 36 17.11 -25.67 -6.77
C ASN A 36 15.74 -26.01 -7.41
N GLY A 37 15.28 -25.17 -8.33
CA GLY A 37 14.05 -25.42 -9.10
C GLY A 37 12.75 -25.25 -8.32
N SER A 38 12.76 -24.52 -7.20
CA SER A 38 11.57 -24.19 -6.42
C SER A 38 10.79 -23.07 -7.13
N ARG A 39 9.77 -23.42 -7.92
CA ARG A 39 9.05 -22.49 -8.81
C ARG A 39 7.87 -21.79 -8.14
N ASP A 40 7.41 -20.70 -8.76
CA ASP A 40 6.18 -19.99 -8.38
C ASP A 40 6.17 -19.52 -6.90
N LEU A 41 7.34 -19.08 -6.40
CA LEU A 41 7.48 -18.59 -5.03
C LEU A 41 6.83 -17.22 -4.89
N VAL A 42 6.21 -16.95 -3.74
CA VAL A 42 5.72 -15.60 -3.39
C VAL A 42 6.47 -15.09 -2.18
N ILE A 43 7.24 -14.03 -2.33
CA ILE A 43 7.97 -13.38 -1.25
C ILE A 43 7.45 -11.95 -1.15
N ARG A 44 6.56 -11.66 -0.19
CA ARG A 44 5.83 -10.39 -0.15
C ARG A 44 5.78 -9.71 1.21
N GLY A 45 5.87 -8.38 1.27
CA GLY A 45 5.59 -7.64 2.50
C GLY A 45 6.63 -7.82 3.61
N ASN A 46 7.77 -8.45 3.31
CA ASN A 46 8.77 -8.79 4.32
C ASN A 46 9.69 -7.61 4.63
N ARG A 47 10.27 -7.63 5.82
CA ARG A 47 11.35 -6.73 6.25
C ARG A 47 12.60 -7.53 6.56
N VAL A 48 13.68 -7.31 5.82
CA VAL A 48 14.98 -7.97 6.01
C VAL A 48 16.03 -6.91 6.39
N GLU A 49 16.62 -7.06 7.58
CA GLU A 49 17.55 -6.07 8.16
C GLU A 49 18.77 -6.75 8.82
N GLY A 50 19.94 -6.13 8.69
CA GLY A 50 21.20 -6.63 9.25
C GLY A 50 21.76 -7.83 8.48
N SER A 51 21.67 -7.80 7.15
CA SER A 51 22.22 -8.82 6.26
C SER A 51 23.75 -8.78 6.30
N GLY A 52 24.36 -9.82 6.87
CA GLY A 52 25.82 -9.97 6.92
C GLY A 52 26.42 -10.49 5.61
N GLY A 53 27.75 -10.69 5.59
CA GLY A 53 28.46 -11.20 4.41
C GLY A 53 28.33 -10.28 3.19
N GLU A 54 27.95 -10.86 2.05
CA GLU A 54 27.69 -10.14 0.79
C GLU A 54 26.44 -9.25 0.85
N GLY A 55 25.55 -9.45 1.83
CA GLY A 55 24.32 -8.68 1.98
C GLY A 55 23.14 -9.21 1.17
N LEU A 56 23.04 -10.53 0.96
CA LEU A 56 21.96 -11.16 0.20
C LEU A 56 20.66 -11.18 1.01
N GLY A 57 19.92 -10.08 1.02
CA GLY A 57 18.67 -9.98 1.76
C GLY A 57 17.59 -10.91 1.21
N ILE A 58 17.40 -10.92 -0.11
CA ILE A 58 16.51 -11.87 -0.81
C ILE A 58 17.24 -12.41 -2.03
N GLU A 59 17.23 -13.72 -2.21
CA GLU A 59 17.86 -14.34 -3.37
C GLU A 59 17.03 -15.51 -3.87
N VAL A 60 16.67 -15.46 -5.15
CA VAL A 60 15.98 -16.55 -5.82
C VAL A 60 16.84 -16.97 -6.99
N TRP A 61 17.40 -18.19 -6.95
CA TRP A 61 18.34 -18.66 -7.97
C TRP A 61 18.05 -20.06 -8.49
N GLY A 62 18.73 -20.45 -9.56
CA GLY A 62 18.84 -21.87 -9.97
C GLY A 62 17.52 -22.47 -10.43
N GLY A 63 16.83 -21.79 -11.36
CA GLY A 63 15.62 -22.29 -12.02
C GLY A 63 14.33 -22.11 -11.21
N CYS A 64 14.31 -21.20 -10.25
CA CYS A 64 13.12 -20.78 -9.50
C CYS A 64 12.24 -19.83 -10.31
N ASP A 65 11.84 -20.28 -11.49
CA ASP A 65 11.03 -19.50 -12.44
C ASP A 65 9.66 -19.15 -11.87
N GLY A 66 9.06 -18.05 -12.33
CA GLY A 66 7.71 -17.65 -11.91
C GLY A 66 7.66 -16.98 -10.53
N ALA A 67 8.80 -16.68 -9.92
CA ALA A 67 8.82 -16.07 -8.59
C ALA A 67 8.27 -14.63 -8.60
N VAL A 68 7.46 -14.32 -7.59
CA VAL A 68 6.85 -13.01 -7.36
C VAL A 68 7.42 -12.44 -6.06
N ILE A 69 8.25 -11.42 -6.19
CA ILE A 69 8.96 -10.76 -5.08
C ILE A 69 8.46 -9.32 -5.00
N GLU A 70 7.55 -9.04 -4.07
CA GLU A 70 6.83 -7.77 -4.06
C GLU A 70 6.73 -7.09 -2.71
N ASP A 71 6.70 -5.76 -2.68
CA ASP A 71 6.35 -4.99 -1.48
C ASP A 71 7.28 -5.28 -0.28
N ASN A 72 8.50 -5.76 -0.52
CA ASN A 72 9.47 -6.04 0.54
C ASN A 72 10.34 -4.82 0.84
N ARG A 73 10.81 -4.71 2.08
CA ARG A 73 11.88 -3.79 2.49
C ARG A 73 13.12 -4.58 2.88
N VAL A 74 14.19 -4.37 2.15
CA VAL A 74 15.46 -5.08 2.28
C VAL A 74 16.57 -4.04 2.48
N ASP A 75 17.55 -4.35 3.32
CA ASP A 75 18.71 -3.48 3.51
C ASP A 75 19.68 -3.53 2.31
N HIS A 76 19.96 -4.74 1.80
CA HIS A 76 20.85 -4.96 0.67
C HIS A 76 20.41 -6.14 -0.21
N TRP A 77 20.78 -6.07 -1.48
CA TRP A 77 20.79 -7.15 -2.48
C TRP A 77 19.54 -8.05 -2.53
N LEU A 78 18.68 -7.73 -3.48
CA LEU A 78 17.61 -8.59 -3.99
C LEU A 78 18.06 -9.17 -5.33
N SER A 79 18.22 -10.48 -5.44
CA SER A 79 18.70 -11.13 -6.66
C SER A 79 17.70 -12.14 -7.23
N ILE A 80 17.52 -12.11 -8.55
CA ILE A 80 16.97 -13.22 -9.33
C ILE A 80 18.07 -13.81 -10.23
N GLY A 81 18.63 -14.95 -9.80
CA GLY A 81 19.85 -15.57 -10.33
C GLY A 81 19.58 -16.78 -11.24
N GLY A 82 19.44 -16.57 -12.55
CA GLY A 82 19.11 -17.62 -13.51
C GLY A 82 17.67 -18.11 -13.34
N CYS A 83 16.72 -17.18 -13.29
CA CYS A 83 15.30 -17.46 -13.11
C CYS A 83 14.47 -16.63 -14.09
N ASP A 84 13.63 -17.31 -14.86
CA ASP A 84 12.83 -16.69 -15.90
C ASP A 84 11.40 -16.43 -15.40
N ARG A 85 10.68 -15.53 -16.08
CA ARG A 85 9.31 -15.15 -15.72
C ARG A 85 9.15 -14.71 -14.27
N CYS A 86 10.14 -14.00 -13.73
CA CYS A 86 10.08 -13.47 -12.38
C CYS A 86 9.54 -12.04 -12.38
N ALA A 87 8.78 -11.71 -11.34
CA ALA A 87 8.33 -10.36 -11.07
C ALA A 87 8.99 -9.82 -9.79
N VAL A 88 9.68 -8.69 -9.89
CA VAL A 88 10.26 -7.94 -8.78
C VAL A 88 9.58 -6.58 -8.73
N ARG A 89 8.56 -6.40 -7.89
CA ARG A 89 7.75 -5.18 -7.89
C ARG A 89 7.69 -4.45 -6.54
N ARG A 90 7.73 -3.13 -6.56
CA ARG A 90 7.43 -2.28 -5.39
C ARG A 90 8.29 -2.58 -4.15
N ASN A 91 9.50 -3.12 -4.34
CA ASN A 91 10.43 -3.37 -3.25
C ASN A 91 11.24 -2.10 -2.94
N VAL A 92 11.69 -1.98 -1.70
CA VAL A 92 12.65 -0.97 -1.25
C VAL A 92 13.94 -1.68 -0.86
N VAL A 93 15.03 -1.41 -1.56
CA VAL A 93 16.38 -1.86 -1.19
C VAL A 93 17.18 -0.63 -0.75
N ALA A 94 17.42 -0.49 0.56
CA ALA A 94 18.02 0.73 1.09
C ALA A 94 18.72 0.52 2.43
N ASP A 95 19.92 1.08 2.56
CA ASP A 95 20.62 1.18 3.84
C ASP A 95 21.22 2.58 4.07
N SER A 96 20.90 3.13 5.23
CA SER A 96 21.37 4.46 5.71
C SER A 96 22.33 4.36 6.90
N SER A 97 22.67 3.15 7.35
CA SER A 97 23.61 2.88 8.44
C SER A 97 25.06 3.26 8.09
N GLY A 98 25.34 3.43 6.79
CA GLY A 98 26.67 3.62 6.24
C GLY A 98 27.33 2.33 5.76
N ALA A 99 26.72 1.15 5.99
CA ALA A 99 27.18 -0.08 5.37
C ALA A 99 26.90 -0.07 3.86
N VAL A 100 27.88 -0.55 3.10
CA VAL A 100 27.80 -0.61 1.64
C VAL A 100 27.97 -2.05 1.19
N LYS A 101 27.05 -2.52 0.35
CA LYS A 101 27.09 -3.84 -0.30
C LYS A 101 27.07 -3.69 -1.83
N PHE A 102 27.25 -4.81 -2.52
CA PHE A 102 27.58 -4.76 -3.94
C PHE A 102 26.39 -4.34 -4.81
N ILE A 103 25.24 -5.00 -4.72
CA ILE A 103 24.12 -4.76 -5.63
C ILE A 103 22.84 -4.46 -4.83
N GLY A 104 22.02 -3.52 -5.32
CA GLY A 104 20.67 -3.31 -4.86
C GLY A 104 19.71 -4.37 -5.41
N ILE A 105 19.51 -4.38 -6.73
CA ILE A 105 18.71 -5.38 -7.44
C ILE A 105 19.54 -6.05 -8.53
N GLU A 106 19.62 -7.37 -8.53
CA GLU A 106 20.32 -8.16 -9.54
C GLU A 106 19.33 -8.96 -10.39
N VAL A 107 19.50 -8.88 -11.72
CA VAL A 107 18.59 -9.48 -12.71
C VAL A 107 19.38 -10.38 -13.64
N ILE A 108 19.18 -11.69 -13.49
CA ILE A 108 19.78 -12.73 -14.33
C ILE A 108 18.66 -13.64 -14.81
N GLY A 109 17.87 -13.19 -15.78
CA GLY A 109 16.72 -13.95 -16.26
C GLY A 109 16.10 -13.35 -17.51
N SER A 110 15.22 -14.12 -18.15
CA SER A 110 14.43 -13.73 -19.30
C SER A 110 12.95 -13.65 -18.97
N ASP A 111 12.21 -12.86 -19.75
CA ASP A 111 10.76 -12.66 -19.58
C ASP A 111 10.38 -12.11 -18.20
N CYS A 112 11.25 -11.27 -17.62
CA CYS A 112 11.11 -10.75 -16.26
C CYS A 112 10.53 -9.33 -16.22
N VAL A 113 9.89 -8.99 -15.11
CA VAL A 113 9.36 -7.65 -14.83
C VAL A 113 9.99 -7.10 -13.56
N ILE A 114 10.58 -5.92 -13.65
CA ILE A 114 11.23 -5.20 -12.55
C ILE A 114 10.56 -3.83 -12.44
N ALA A 115 9.54 -3.69 -11.59
CA ALA A 115 8.66 -2.52 -11.64
C ALA A 115 8.39 -1.83 -10.30
N GLY A 116 8.49 -0.50 -10.24
CA GLY A 116 8.12 0.29 -9.07
C GLY A 116 9.08 0.16 -7.89
N ASN A 117 10.28 -0.38 -8.08
CA ASN A 117 11.23 -0.58 -6.98
C ASN A 117 11.98 0.71 -6.67
N THR A 118 12.33 0.89 -5.40
CA THR A 118 13.26 1.93 -4.94
C THR A 118 14.57 1.28 -4.54
N VAL A 119 15.68 1.72 -5.14
CA VAL A 119 17.02 1.40 -4.68
C VAL A 119 17.67 2.69 -4.21
N ASP A 120 17.97 2.78 -2.93
CA ASP A 120 18.38 4.04 -2.32
C ASP A 120 19.46 3.82 -1.29
N ASP A 121 20.66 4.27 -1.61
CA ASP A 121 21.78 4.27 -0.67
C ASP A 121 22.26 2.86 -0.25
N GLY A 122 23.50 2.75 0.22
CA GLY A 122 24.09 1.50 0.72
C GLY A 122 24.48 0.48 -0.36
N GLN A 123 24.31 0.80 -1.64
CA GLN A 123 24.61 -0.11 -2.75
C GLN A 123 25.73 0.44 -3.66
N MET A 124 26.65 -0.41 -4.11
CA MET A 124 27.63 -0.03 -5.14
C MET A 124 26.91 0.15 -6.48
N ILE A 125 26.08 -0.82 -6.85
CA ILE A 125 25.30 -0.81 -8.09
C ILE A 125 23.83 -0.83 -7.72
N GLY A 126 23.05 0.10 -8.26
CA GLY A 126 21.61 0.14 -7.99
C GLY A 126 20.88 -1.05 -8.61
N ILE A 127 20.92 -1.16 -9.94
CA ILE A 127 20.41 -2.32 -10.71
C ILE A 127 21.56 -2.94 -11.51
N SER A 128 21.76 -4.24 -11.35
CA SER A 128 22.78 -5.00 -12.09
C SER A 128 22.11 -6.07 -12.95
N VAL A 129 22.42 -6.08 -14.25
CA VAL A 129 22.15 -7.19 -15.14
C VAL A 129 23.48 -7.88 -15.41
N SER A 130 23.67 -9.08 -14.88
CA SER A 130 24.97 -9.77 -14.77
C SER A 130 24.84 -11.26 -15.11
N GLY A 131 25.95 -11.99 -15.07
CA GLY A 131 25.96 -13.44 -15.24
C GLY A 131 25.85 -13.93 -16.68
N THR A 132 26.16 -15.21 -16.87
CA THR A 132 26.31 -15.84 -18.20
C THR A 132 25.03 -16.48 -18.71
N THR A 133 23.92 -16.44 -17.98
CA THR A 133 22.61 -16.92 -18.46
C THR A 133 22.04 -15.94 -19.48
N ARG A 134 21.22 -16.44 -20.42
CA ARG A 134 20.49 -15.60 -21.37
C ARG A 134 19.57 -14.63 -20.62
N LYS A 135 19.57 -13.36 -21.02
CA LYS A 135 18.82 -12.26 -20.38
C LYS A 135 18.05 -11.49 -21.43
N GLN A 136 16.85 -11.95 -21.77
CA GLN A 136 16.05 -11.37 -22.85
C GLN A 136 14.63 -11.02 -22.44
N ASN A 137 14.03 -10.02 -23.09
CA ASN A 137 12.63 -9.62 -22.86
C ASN A 137 12.41 -9.19 -21.40
N VAL A 138 13.02 -8.09 -20.97
CA VAL A 138 12.89 -7.62 -19.58
C VAL A 138 12.29 -6.23 -19.56
N LEU A 139 11.21 -6.06 -18.80
CA LEU A 139 10.58 -4.77 -18.54
C LEU A 139 11.11 -4.19 -17.23
N TYR A 140 11.62 -2.97 -17.27
CA TYR A 140 11.93 -2.15 -16.12
C TYR A 140 11.00 -0.94 -16.11
N ALA A 141 10.04 -0.87 -15.19
CA ALA A 141 9.06 0.22 -15.19
C ALA A 141 9.07 0.99 -13.87
N ARG A 142 9.20 2.31 -13.88
CA ARG A 142 9.03 3.18 -12.69
C ARG A 142 9.94 2.84 -11.51
N ASN A 143 11.17 2.39 -11.77
CA ASN A 143 12.16 2.19 -10.71
C ASN A 143 12.83 3.53 -10.37
N ASP A 144 12.99 3.84 -9.09
CA ASP A 144 13.76 5.01 -8.60
C ASP A 144 15.07 4.51 -7.99
N VAL A 145 16.18 4.82 -8.64
CA VAL A 145 17.51 4.38 -8.25
C VAL A 145 18.38 5.59 -7.97
N ARG A 146 18.80 5.72 -6.72
CA ARG A 146 19.54 6.90 -6.29
C ARG A 146 20.58 6.65 -5.23
N ARG A 147 21.53 7.59 -5.14
CA ARG A 147 22.58 7.61 -4.11
C ARG A 147 23.40 6.32 -4.02
N CYS A 148 23.49 5.57 -5.11
CA CYS A 148 24.41 4.45 -5.26
C CYS A 148 25.83 5.00 -5.50
N ILE A 149 26.84 4.15 -5.34
CA ILE A 149 28.24 4.60 -5.36
C ILE A 149 28.85 4.51 -6.75
N GLN A 150 28.77 3.36 -7.42
CA GLN A 150 29.34 3.19 -8.76
C GLN A 150 28.37 3.59 -9.86
N TRP A 151 27.30 2.80 -10.00
CA TRP A 151 26.34 2.96 -11.08
C TRP A 151 24.93 2.94 -10.54
N GLY A 152 24.06 3.80 -11.06
CA GLY A 152 22.62 3.64 -10.90
C GLY A 152 22.18 2.31 -11.53
N ALA A 153 22.62 2.04 -12.76
CA ALA A 153 22.48 0.72 -13.36
C ALA A 153 23.70 0.28 -14.17
N GLN A 154 23.92 -1.03 -14.23
CA GLN A 154 24.86 -1.69 -15.12
C GLN A 154 24.17 -2.81 -15.90
N LEU A 155 24.30 -2.80 -17.22
CA LEU A 155 23.86 -3.85 -18.11
C LEU A 155 25.05 -4.56 -18.75
N GLN A 156 25.19 -5.85 -18.48
CA GLN A 156 26.27 -6.68 -18.98
C GLN A 156 25.72 -7.83 -19.82
N GLY A 157 26.12 -7.89 -21.10
CA GLY A 157 25.76 -9.00 -21.98
C GLY A 157 26.42 -10.31 -21.56
N GLU A 158 27.71 -10.26 -21.21
CA GLU A 158 28.57 -11.45 -21.05
C GLU A 158 28.56 -12.34 -22.31
N THR A 159 28.98 -13.60 -22.19
CA THR A 159 29.09 -14.56 -23.29
C THR A 159 27.75 -14.98 -23.92
N SER A 160 26.64 -14.88 -23.20
CA SER A 160 25.30 -15.23 -23.70
C SER A 160 24.53 -14.05 -24.29
N GLY A 161 25.05 -12.84 -24.11
CA GLY A 161 24.45 -11.60 -24.55
C GLY A 161 23.19 -11.20 -23.78
N LEU A 162 22.77 -9.98 -24.08
CA LEU A 162 21.56 -9.34 -23.56
C LEU A 162 20.79 -8.77 -24.76
N ALA A 163 19.46 -8.98 -24.79
CA ALA A 163 18.62 -8.40 -25.84
C ALA A 163 17.24 -8.00 -25.33
N ARG A 164 16.62 -6.96 -25.88
CA ARG A 164 15.22 -6.59 -25.62
C ARG A 164 14.95 -6.24 -24.16
N HIS A 165 15.63 -5.20 -23.66
CA HIS A 165 15.37 -4.63 -22.33
C HIS A 165 14.68 -3.28 -22.50
N TYR A 166 13.50 -3.14 -21.90
CA TYR A 166 12.64 -1.96 -22.03
C TYR A 166 12.57 -1.24 -20.69
N PHE A 167 13.12 -0.03 -20.62
CA PHE A 167 13.03 0.86 -19.47
C PHE A 167 11.96 1.89 -19.71
N HIS A 168 10.96 1.96 -18.84
CA HIS A 168 9.88 2.94 -18.90
C HIS A 168 9.79 3.74 -17.60
N ALA A 169 9.86 5.06 -17.67
CA ALA A 169 9.69 5.95 -16.52
C ALA A 169 10.63 5.66 -15.33
N CYS A 170 11.81 5.11 -15.59
CA CYS A 170 12.83 4.86 -14.57
C CYS A 170 13.65 6.12 -14.28
N ARG A 171 14.09 6.28 -13.03
CA ARG A 171 14.94 7.38 -12.60
C ARG A 171 16.27 6.84 -12.06
N PHE A 172 17.37 7.37 -12.58
CA PHE A 172 18.73 7.09 -12.15
C PHE A 172 19.38 8.41 -11.75
N ALA A 173 19.30 8.74 -10.46
CA ALA A 173 19.62 10.08 -9.99
C ALA A 173 20.59 10.12 -8.81
N ASP A 174 21.35 11.21 -8.71
CA ASP A 174 22.13 11.54 -7.52
C ASP A 174 23.16 10.46 -7.11
N GLN A 175 23.73 9.73 -8.09
CA GLN A 175 24.82 8.78 -7.80
C GLN A 175 26.02 9.51 -7.20
N THR A 176 26.58 8.93 -6.14
CA THR A 176 27.49 9.62 -5.22
C THR A 176 28.97 9.51 -5.61
N LEU A 177 29.74 10.53 -5.25
CA LEU A 177 31.20 10.52 -5.26
C LEU A 177 31.73 10.42 -3.82
N GLY A 178 32.87 9.76 -3.63
CA GLY A 178 33.60 9.75 -2.36
C GLY A 178 32.87 9.06 -1.21
N ARG A 179 31.85 8.25 -1.50
CA ARG A 179 31.10 7.49 -0.51
C ARG A 179 31.41 6.00 -0.64
N GLY A 180 31.74 5.35 0.49
CA GLY A 180 32.24 3.98 0.49
C GLY A 180 33.58 3.83 -0.25
N THR A 181 33.99 2.58 -0.51
CA THR A 181 35.19 2.27 -1.31
C THR A 181 34.74 1.58 -2.60
N PRO A 182 34.74 2.27 -3.75
CA PRO A 182 34.28 1.67 -5.01
C PRO A 182 35.13 0.44 -5.35
N ARG A 183 34.47 -0.63 -5.83
CA ARG A 183 35.09 -1.86 -6.30
C ARG A 183 35.99 -1.62 -7.52
N TYR A 184 35.60 -0.68 -8.37
CA TYR A 184 36.39 -0.21 -9.50
C TYR A 184 36.71 1.28 -9.29
N PRO A 185 37.89 1.61 -8.74
CA PRO A 185 38.26 3.00 -8.47
C PRO A 185 38.22 3.85 -9.75
N GLY A 186 37.52 4.98 -9.69
CA GLY A 186 37.37 5.89 -10.82
C GLY A 186 36.09 5.66 -11.65
N ASP A 187 35.30 4.64 -11.33
CA ASP A 187 33.99 4.36 -11.94
C ASP A 187 32.82 4.72 -11.00
N GLU A 188 33.03 5.61 -10.03
CA GLU A 188 31.99 6.11 -9.14
C GLU A 188 31.14 7.25 -9.73
N GLY A 189 29.85 7.29 -9.35
CA GLY A 189 28.95 8.42 -9.60
C GLY A 189 28.26 8.44 -10.96
N HIS A 190 28.19 7.32 -11.69
CA HIS A 190 27.56 7.27 -13.02
C HIS A 190 26.09 6.85 -12.96
N GLY A 191 25.23 7.41 -13.82
CA GLY A 191 23.81 7.08 -13.87
C GLY A 191 23.55 5.67 -14.43
N PHE A 192 23.94 5.41 -15.67
CA PHE A 192 23.56 4.19 -16.37
C PHE A 192 24.69 3.69 -17.28
N ARG A 193 25.09 2.43 -17.12
CA ARG A 193 26.21 1.81 -17.84
C ARG A 193 25.75 0.63 -18.68
N ILE A 194 26.20 0.58 -19.92
CA ILE A 194 25.99 -0.52 -20.87
C ILE A 194 27.36 -1.06 -21.27
N ASN A 195 27.56 -2.37 -21.15
CA ASN A 195 28.78 -3.05 -21.59
C ASN A 195 28.51 -3.95 -22.81
N ASP A 196 29.55 -4.59 -23.35
CA ASP A 196 29.52 -5.42 -24.55
C ASP A 196 28.44 -6.52 -24.58
N HIS A 197 28.07 -6.93 -25.80
CA HIS A 197 27.10 -7.96 -26.14
C HIS A 197 25.67 -7.62 -25.69
N ALA A 198 25.32 -6.33 -25.71
CA ALA A 198 24.00 -5.83 -25.37
C ALA A 198 23.31 -5.22 -26.60
N ARG A 199 22.07 -5.59 -26.86
CA ARG A 199 21.28 -5.01 -27.95
C ARG A 199 19.80 -4.80 -27.63
N GLY A 200 19.10 -4.01 -28.45
CA GLY A 200 17.65 -3.86 -28.35
C GLY A 200 17.22 -3.23 -27.02
N LEU A 201 17.88 -2.13 -26.68
CA LEU A 201 17.61 -1.36 -25.47
C LEU A 201 16.68 -0.21 -25.80
N VAL A 202 15.55 -0.13 -25.11
CA VAL A 202 14.64 1.02 -25.20
C VAL A 202 14.60 1.70 -23.85
N LEU A 203 14.85 3.01 -23.81
CA LEU A 203 14.67 3.86 -22.65
C LEU A 203 13.63 4.91 -22.98
N GLU A 204 12.47 4.81 -22.37
CA GLU A 204 11.31 5.65 -22.63
C GLU A 204 10.91 6.39 -21.35
N ASP A 205 10.74 7.70 -21.44
CA ASP A 205 10.34 8.57 -20.32
C ASP A 205 11.28 8.47 -19.10
N CYS A 206 12.54 8.05 -19.30
CA CYS A 206 13.51 7.86 -18.21
C CYS A 206 14.27 9.14 -17.86
N GLU A 207 14.74 9.24 -16.61
CA GLU A 207 15.52 10.38 -16.11
C GLU A 207 16.91 9.96 -15.63
N PHE A 208 17.93 10.70 -16.07
CA PHE A 208 19.33 10.58 -15.64
C PHE A 208 19.77 11.93 -15.09
N ALA A 209 19.69 12.12 -13.77
CA ALA A 209 19.77 13.45 -13.17
C ALA A 209 20.74 13.57 -12.00
N GLY A 210 21.53 14.63 -11.96
CA GLY A 210 22.33 14.96 -10.76
C GLY A 210 23.41 13.94 -10.41
N ASN A 211 23.76 13.02 -11.32
CA ASN A 211 24.77 12.01 -11.04
C ASN A 211 26.16 12.66 -10.96
N GLY A 212 27.02 12.19 -10.05
CA GLY A 212 28.34 12.77 -9.82
C GLY A 212 29.25 12.81 -11.06
N ARG A 213 29.03 11.90 -12.02
CA ARG A 213 29.75 11.82 -13.30
C ARG A 213 28.79 11.75 -14.47
N LEU A 214 28.84 10.68 -15.27
CA LEU A 214 28.10 10.59 -16.54
C LEU A 214 26.62 10.30 -16.29
N GLY A 215 25.74 10.85 -17.13
CA GLY A 215 24.35 10.39 -17.19
C GLY A 215 24.28 8.96 -17.72
N ILE A 216 24.77 8.75 -18.94
CA ILE A 216 24.79 7.46 -19.63
C ILE A 216 26.22 7.13 -20.10
N GLN A 217 26.62 5.88 -19.96
CA GLN A 217 27.90 5.35 -20.38
C GLN A 217 27.68 4.07 -21.20
N SER A 218 28.29 4.00 -22.37
CA SER A 218 28.44 2.74 -23.10
C SER A 218 29.92 2.41 -23.21
N LEU A 219 30.27 1.15 -22.95
CA LEU A 219 31.62 0.62 -23.08
C LEU A 219 31.59 -0.60 -23.99
N GLY A 220 32.73 -0.83 -24.64
CA GLY A 220 32.87 -1.94 -25.58
C GLY A 220 32.65 -1.53 -27.04
N GLY A 221 32.67 -2.53 -27.92
CA GLY A 221 32.48 -2.37 -29.36
C GLY A 221 31.21 -3.03 -29.90
N ASP A 222 30.54 -3.88 -29.11
CA ASP A 222 29.38 -4.68 -29.53
C ASP A 222 28.13 -4.34 -28.71
N VAL A 223 27.78 -3.05 -28.70
CA VAL A 223 26.49 -2.56 -28.20
C VAL A 223 25.69 -2.03 -29.38
N GLY A 224 24.49 -2.56 -29.60
CA GLY A 224 23.67 -2.24 -30.77
C GLY A 224 22.23 -1.90 -30.43
N ALA A 225 21.51 -1.28 -31.36
CA ALA A 225 20.07 -1.03 -31.27
C ALA A 225 19.63 -0.39 -29.93
N LEU A 226 20.00 0.89 -29.75
CA LEU A 226 19.65 1.68 -28.57
C LEU A 226 18.69 2.82 -28.95
N GLU A 227 17.60 2.95 -28.21
CA GLU A 227 16.56 3.91 -28.46
C GLU A 227 16.24 4.70 -27.19
N LEU A 228 16.35 6.02 -27.23
CA LEU A 228 15.97 6.92 -26.15
C LEU A 228 14.80 7.79 -26.59
N ILE A 229 13.71 7.75 -25.83
CA ILE A 229 12.42 8.36 -26.16
C ILE A 229 11.98 9.19 -24.96
N ARG A 230 11.77 10.50 -25.14
CA ARG A 230 11.31 11.43 -24.09
C ARG A 230 12.13 11.36 -22.80
N CYS A 231 13.40 10.99 -22.90
CA CYS A 231 14.28 10.93 -21.75
C CYS A 231 14.77 12.33 -21.34
N ARG A 232 15.06 12.49 -20.04
CA ARG A 232 15.63 13.71 -19.47
C ARG A 232 17.02 13.42 -18.93
N ILE A 233 18.05 14.07 -19.48
CA ILE A 233 19.44 13.89 -19.06
C ILE A 233 19.94 15.24 -18.56
N ARG A 234 20.04 15.44 -17.24
CA ARG A 234 20.27 16.79 -16.71
C ARG A 234 21.14 16.87 -15.47
N GLY A 235 21.91 17.95 -15.35
CA GLY A 235 22.63 18.26 -14.12
C GLY A 235 23.68 17.24 -13.70
N ASN A 236 24.13 16.36 -14.60
CA ASN A 236 25.17 15.38 -14.28
C ASN A 236 26.55 16.07 -14.24
N GLY A 237 27.41 15.70 -13.30
CA GLY A 237 28.73 16.32 -13.13
C GLY A 237 29.68 16.10 -14.31
N GLY A 238 29.45 15.03 -15.08
CA GLY A 238 30.13 14.70 -16.33
C GLY A 238 29.23 14.87 -17.56
N ALA A 239 29.61 14.26 -18.68
CA ALA A 239 28.82 14.31 -19.91
C ALA A 239 27.45 13.66 -19.77
N ALA A 240 26.47 14.17 -20.51
CA ALA A 240 25.14 13.60 -20.66
C ALA A 240 25.23 12.13 -21.11
N ALA A 241 26.08 11.87 -22.11
CA ALA A 241 26.40 10.52 -22.56
C ALA A 241 27.86 10.41 -23.02
N ALA A 242 28.47 9.23 -22.84
CA ALA A 242 29.83 8.94 -23.30
C ALA A 242 29.98 7.49 -23.79
N GLY A 243 30.78 7.28 -24.84
CA GLY A 243 31.03 5.98 -25.47
C GLY A 243 29.87 5.46 -26.33
N ILE A 244 28.72 6.14 -26.29
CA ILE A 244 27.51 5.79 -27.03
C ILE A 244 27.62 6.08 -28.54
N GLU A 245 28.63 6.85 -28.99
CA GLU A 245 28.88 7.13 -30.40
C GLU A 245 29.19 5.89 -31.25
N ARG A 246 29.56 4.78 -30.60
CA ARG A 246 29.83 3.47 -31.24
C ARG A 246 28.59 2.63 -31.44
N VAL A 247 27.48 3.00 -30.79
CA VAL A 247 26.25 2.22 -30.80
C VAL A 247 25.51 2.45 -32.11
N SER A 248 25.11 1.35 -32.75
CA SER A 248 24.36 1.39 -34.00
C SER A 248 23.33 0.26 -34.08
N PRO A 249 22.08 0.53 -34.51
CA PRO A 249 21.46 1.85 -34.64
C PRO A 249 21.27 2.55 -33.28
N LEU A 250 21.11 3.88 -33.31
CA LEU A 250 20.97 4.78 -32.16
C LEU A 250 19.92 5.87 -32.46
N GLU A 251 18.80 5.87 -31.74
CA GLU A 251 17.76 6.89 -31.90
C GLU A 251 17.60 7.76 -30.63
N TRP A 252 17.48 9.07 -30.85
CA TRP A 252 17.07 10.04 -29.84
C TRP A 252 15.76 10.67 -30.30
N ARG A 253 14.68 10.51 -29.54
CA ARG A 253 13.36 11.08 -29.85
C ARG A 253 12.87 11.90 -28.68
N GLU A 254 12.57 13.17 -28.92
CA GLU A 254 11.97 14.07 -27.91
C GLU A 254 12.75 14.12 -26.57
N CYS A 255 14.04 13.83 -26.59
CA CYS A 255 14.87 13.86 -25.39
C CYS A 255 15.28 15.30 -25.04
N SER A 256 15.41 15.58 -23.75
CA SER A 256 15.91 16.85 -23.23
C SER A 256 17.27 16.64 -22.55
N VAL A 257 18.23 17.51 -22.86
CA VAL A 257 19.59 17.46 -22.32
C VAL A 257 20.00 18.85 -21.88
N GLU A 258 20.32 19.02 -20.60
CA GLU A 258 20.67 20.34 -20.06
C GLU A 258 21.55 20.27 -18.80
N GLY A 259 22.52 21.19 -18.70
CA GLY A 259 23.25 21.44 -17.46
C GLY A 259 24.17 20.31 -17.03
N ASN A 260 24.53 19.39 -17.94
CA ASN A 260 25.56 18.39 -17.69
C ASN A 260 26.94 19.01 -17.90
N GLY A 261 28.00 18.36 -17.40
CA GLY A 261 29.38 18.74 -17.69
C GLY A 261 29.69 18.79 -19.20
N ASN A 262 28.93 18.05 -20.01
CA ASN A 262 28.86 18.21 -21.47
C ASN A 262 27.49 17.73 -21.99
N ASP A 263 26.72 18.63 -22.60
CA ASP A 263 25.38 18.36 -23.14
C ASP A 263 25.39 17.80 -24.58
N ARG A 264 26.56 17.65 -25.21
CA ARG A 264 26.65 17.19 -26.60
C ARG A 264 26.36 15.69 -26.70
N LEU A 265 25.28 15.35 -27.39
CA LEU A 265 24.96 14.00 -27.81
C LEU A 265 25.62 13.65 -29.16
N PRO A 266 25.93 12.36 -29.43
CA PRO A 266 26.33 11.93 -30.77
C PRO A 266 25.13 11.94 -31.73
N ALA A 267 25.44 11.94 -33.02
CA ALA A 267 24.42 11.90 -34.07
C ALA A 267 23.58 10.62 -33.98
N ALA A 268 22.28 10.75 -34.28
CA ALA A 268 21.40 9.60 -34.42
C ALA A 268 21.83 8.74 -35.61
N GLN A 269 21.65 7.43 -35.47
CA GLN A 269 21.82 6.42 -36.50
C GLN A 269 20.49 5.68 -36.64
N PRO A 270 19.74 5.87 -37.74
CA PRO A 270 18.34 5.44 -37.83
C PRO A 270 18.22 3.92 -37.87
N PHE A 271 17.10 3.41 -37.35
CA PHE A 271 16.71 2.02 -37.55
C PHE A 271 16.15 1.80 -38.96
N ALA A 272 16.28 0.58 -39.49
CA ALA A 272 15.79 0.23 -40.82
C ALA A 272 14.26 0.19 -40.91
N ARG A 273 13.57 -0.07 -39.79
CA ARG A 273 12.12 -0.15 -39.67
C ARG A 273 11.65 0.62 -38.45
N ALA A 274 10.42 1.12 -38.51
CA ALA A 274 9.73 1.69 -37.35
C ALA A 274 9.48 0.60 -36.29
N ALA A 275 9.37 1.01 -35.02
CA ALA A 275 8.94 0.14 -33.94
C ALA A 275 7.53 -0.44 -34.22
N PRO A 276 7.18 -1.60 -33.64
CA PRO A 276 5.83 -2.13 -33.74
C PRO A 276 4.81 -1.19 -33.08
N SER A 277 3.54 -1.24 -33.52
CA SER A 277 2.43 -0.64 -32.77
C SER A 277 1.87 -1.64 -31.78
N VAL A 278 1.51 -1.16 -30.58
CA VAL A 278 1.03 -2.02 -29.48
C VAL A 278 -0.20 -1.38 -28.85
N ALA A 279 -1.24 -2.18 -28.64
CA ALA A 279 -2.42 -1.83 -27.86
C ALA A 279 -2.91 -3.04 -27.06
N ILE A 280 -3.64 -2.77 -25.99
CA ILE A 280 -4.26 -3.79 -25.11
C ILE A 280 -5.77 -3.72 -25.33
N GLU A 281 -6.38 -4.86 -25.62
CA GLU A 281 -7.83 -5.02 -25.55
C GLU A 281 -8.20 -5.79 -24.27
N ALA A 282 -8.91 -5.11 -23.37
CA ALA A 282 -9.38 -5.63 -22.09
C ALA A 282 -10.54 -4.76 -21.55
N PRO A 283 -11.40 -5.27 -20.66
CA PRO A 283 -12.39 -4.46 -19.98
C PRO A 283 -11.74 -3.46 -19.01
N ALA A 284 -12.38 -2.31 -18.79
CA ALA A 284 -11.93 -1.32 -17.81
C ALA A 284 -12.32 -1.68 -16.36
N ASN A 285 -13.27 -2.58 -16.17
CA ASN A 285 -13.76 -3.00 -14.85
C ASN A 285 -14.01 -4.51 -14.82
N ALA A 286 -13.72 -5.15 -13.70
CA ALA A 286 -14.13 -6.52 -13.40
C ALA A 286 -14.37 -6.68 -11.89
N ALA A 287 -14.92 -7.81 -11.44
CA ALA A 287 -15.00 -8.12 -10.02
C ALA A 287 -13.83 -9.01 -9.58
N ALA A 288 -13.42 -8.92 -8.31
CA ALA A 288 -12.45 -9.86 -7.76
C ALA A 288 -12.96 -11.32 -7.92
N GLY A 289 -12.08 -12.23 -8.30
CA GLY A 289 -12.43 -13.62 -8.63
C GLY A 289 -13.01 -13.83 -10.03
N GLN A 290 -13.34 -12.77 -10.78
CA GLN A 290 -13.77 -12.89 -12.17
C GLN A 290 -12.55 -13.07 -13.09
N ALA A 291 -12.64 -14.02 -14.03
CA ALA A 291 -11.66 -14.16 -15.10
C ALA A 291 -11.75 -12.98 -16.09
N VAL A 292 -10.61 -12.36 -16.37
CA VAL A 292 -10.45 -11.24 -17.30
C VAL A 292 -9.56 -11.68 -18.46
N ALA A 293 -10.02 -11.47 -19.68
CA ALA A 293 -9.23 -11.70 -20.88
C ALA A 293 -8.48 -10.42 -21.30
N PHE A 294 -7.18 -10.56 -21.55
CA PHE A 294 -6.30 -9.53 -22.09
C PHE A 294 -5.78 -9.99 -23.46
N ARG A 295 -5.91 -9.14 -24.48
CA ARG A 295 -5.48 -9.45 -25.85
C ARG A 295 -4.48 -8.42 -26.36
N ALA A 296 -3.36 -8.90 -26.89
CA ALA A 296 -2.35 -8.09 -27.53
C ALA A 296 -2.82 -7.71 -28.94
N ARG A 297 -2.98 -6.41 -29.20
CA ARG A 297 -3.19 -5.86 -30.54
C ARG A 297 -1.87 -5.27 -31.02
N VAL A 298 -1.10 -6.10 -31.72
CA VAL A 298 0.27 -5.78 -32.14
C VAL A 298 0.43 -5.87 -33.65
N GLU A 299 1.12 -4.91 -34.24
CA GLU A 299 1.45 -4.90 -35.67
C GLU A 299 2.92 -4.51 -35.85
N ALA A 300 3.65 -5.30 -36.63
CA ALA A 300 5.02 -4.98 -37.02
C ALA A 300 5.04 -4.00 -38.21
N ALA A 301 6.16 -3.29 -38.37
CA ALA A 301 6.38 -2.51 -39.59
C ALA A 301 6.36 -3.39 -40.84
N ALA A 302 6.06 -2.80 -42.01
CA ALA A 302 5.98 -3.52 -43.28
C ALA A 302 7.24 -4.38 -43.54
N GLY A 303 7.03 -5.68 -43.75
CA GLY A 303 8.10 -6.65 -43.96
C GLY A 303 8.80 -7.14 -42.69
N GLY A 304 8.34 -6.75 -41.51
CA GLY A 304 8.77 -7.26 -40.21
C GLY A 304 7.77 -8.23 -39.57
N ALA A 305 8.18 -8.79 -38.44
CA ALA A 305 7.38 -9.71 -37.64
C ALA A 305 7.52 -9.38 -36.15
N ILE A 306 6.54 -9.78 -35.33
CA ILE A 306 6.65 -9.68 -33.87
C ILE A 306 7.50 -10.85 -33.36
N GLY A 307 8.56 -10.55 -32.63
CA GLY A 307 9.51 -11.50 -32.08
C GLY A 307 9.22 -11.92 -30.65
N ALA A 308 8.65 -11.04 -29.81
CA ALA A 308 8.34 -11.33 -28.41
C ALA A 308 7.21 -10.45 -27.86
N LEU A 309 6.49 -10.98 -26.86
CA LEU A 309 5.52 -10.26 -26.04
C LEU A 309 5.85 -10.49 -24.56
N LEU A 310 5.64 -9.47 -23.73
CA LEU A 310 5.73 -9.56 -22.28
C LEU A 310 4.60 -8.75 -21.64
N TRP A 311 3.83 -9.42 -20.80
CA TRP A 311 2.78 -8.84 -19.97
C TRP A 311 3.24 -8.69 -18.53
N ASP A 312 3.07 -7.50 -17.99
CA ASP A 312 2.93 -7.27 -16.56
C ASP A 312 1.45 -7.03 -16.25
N LEU A 313 0.78 -7.97 -15.59
CA LEU A 313 -0.64 -7.83 -15.23
C LEU A 313 -0.85 -7.03 -13.93
N GLY A 314 0.23 -6.61 -13.26
CA GLY A 314 0.17 -5.83 -12.01
C GLY A 314 0.21 -6.68 -10.74
N ASP A 315 -0.13 -7.97 -10.83
CA ASP A 315 0.12 -9.01 -9.84
C ASP A 315 0.50 -10.33 -10.53
N GLY A 316 0.92 -11.32 -9.74
CA GLY A 316 1.36 -12.61 -10.26
C GLY A 316 2.63 -12.54 -11.13
N PRO A 317 3.04 -13.69 -11.71
CA PRO A 317 4.15 -13.74 -12.64
C PRO A 317 3.79 -13.10 -13.99
N PRO A 318 4.79 -12.62 -14.76
CA PRO A 318 4.58 -12.15 -16.12
C PRO A 318 4.18 -13.26 -17.10
N GLU A 319 3.52 -12.86 -18.18
CA GLU A 319 3.00 -13.74 -19.23
C GLU A 319 3.49 -13.32 -20.63
N THR A 320 3.51 -14.24 -21.59
CA THR A 320 4.07 -13.99 -22.93
C THR A 320 3.12 -14.35 -24.08
N ALA A 321 1.93 -14.88 -23.78
CA ALA A 321 0.95 -15.26 -24.79
C ALA A 321 0.26 -14.02 -25.42
N ALA A 322 -0.22 -14.15 -26.66
CA ALA A 322 -0.97 -13.09 -27.33
C ALA A 322 -2.35 -12.84 -26.70
N GLU A 323 -2.93 -13.87 -26.07
CA GLU A 323 -4.17 -13.79 -25.29
C GLU A 323 -3.93 -14.44 -23.93
N VAL A 324 -4.21 -13.70 -22.86
CA VAL A 324 -3.97 -14.11 -21.47
C VAL A 324 -5.29 -14.00 -20.71
N THR A 325 -5.61 -15.02 -19.91
CA THR A 325 -6.72 -14.96 -18.95
C THR A 325 -6.16 -14.86 -17.55
N HIS A 326 -6.64 -13.88 -16.78
CA HIS A 326 -6.15 -13.63 -15.42
C HIS A 326 -7.28 -13.39 -14.43
N VAL A 327 -7.06 -13.75 -13.17
CA VAL A 327 -8.03 -13.59 -12.07
C VAL A 327 -7.39 -12.76 -10.97
N TYR A 328 -7.86 -11.53 -10.79
CA TYR A 328 -7.46 -10.69 -9.67
C TYR A 328 -8.20 -11.11 -8.40
N SER A 329 -7.45 -11.40 -7.34
CA SER A 329 -8.01 -11.74 -6.03
C SER A 329 -8.29 -10.52 -5.16
N ARG A 330 -7.60 -9.39 -5.43
CA ARG A 330 -7.67 -8.17 -4.62
C ARG A 330 -8.41 -7.06 -5.39
N PRO A 331 -9.45 -6.45 -4.80
CA PRO A 331 -10.04 -5.23 -5.32
C PRO A 331 -9.04 -4.09 -5.43
N GLY A 332 -9.36 -3.10 -6.24
CA GLY A 332 -8.56 -1.91 -6.50
C GLY A 332 -8.09 -1.81 -7.94
N ARG A 333 -7.26 -0.81 -8.22
CA ARG A 333 -6.71 -0.58 -9.56
C ARG A 333 -5.48 -1.43 -9.80
N HIS A 334 -5.48 -2.13 -10.92
CA HIS A 334 -4.34 -2.87 -11.43
C HIS A 334 -3.88 -2.23 -12.73
N ARG A 335 -2.57 -1.99 -12.83
CA ARG A 335 -1.95 -1.47 -14.04
C ARG A 335 -1.39 -2.62 -14.85
N VAL A 336 -1.94 -2.80 -16.04
CA VAL A 336 -1.48 -3.78 -17.00
C VAL A 336 -0.55 -3.11 -18.00
N THR A 337 0.64 -3.68 -18.19
CA THR A 337 1.62 -3.23 -19.19
C THR A 337 1.89 -4.35 -20.17
N LEU A 338 1.82 -4.06 -21.46
CA LEU A 338 2.24 -4.94 -22.53
C LEU A 338 3.46 -4.33 -23.21
N VAL A 339 4.52 -5.11 -23.40
CA VAL A 339 5.63 -4.76 -24.28
C VAL A 339 5.68 -5.77 -25.42
N ALA A 340 5.82 -5.28 -26.65
CA ALA A 340 6.09 -6.11 -27.81
C ALA A 340 7.42 -5.72 -28.42
N TRP A 341 8.19 -6.72 -28.85
CA TRP A 341 9.39 -6.52 -29.64
C TRP A 341 9.25 -7.15 -31.01
N ASP A 342 9.80 -6.51 -32.03
CA ASP A 342 9.85 -7.05 -33.39
C ASP A 342 11.07 -7.95 -33.64
N ASP A 343 11.20 -8.43 -34.87
CA ASP A 343 12.31 -9.25 -35.39
C ASP A 343 13.65 -8.51 -35.48
N GLN A 344 13.68 -7.20 -35.17
CA GLN A 344 14.88 -6.36 -35.09
C GLN A 344 15.15 -5.87 -33.66
N ASP A 345 14.50 -6.49 -32.66
CA ASP A 345 14.60 -6.15 -31.25
C ASP A 345 14.13 -4.71 -30.91
N ARG A 346 13.38 -4.03 -31.80
CA ARG A 346 12.68 -2.77 -31.48
C ARG A 346 11.53 -3.05 -30.55
N GLY A 347 11.38 -2.27 -29.47
CA GLY A 347 10.28 -2.42 -28.52
C GLY A 347 9.25 -1.29 -28.63
N ALA A 348 7.99 -1.61 -28.34
CA ALA A 348 6.96 -0.63 -28.00
C ALA A 348 6.07 -1.15 -26.87
N ARG A 349 5.42 -0.24 -26.14
CA ARG A 349 4.55 -0.59 -25.01
C ARG A 349 3.14 -0.04 -25.15
N ALA A 350 2.22 -0.67 -24.43
CA ALA A 350 0.90 -0.14 -24.10
C ALA A 350 0.61 -0.35 -22.61
N GLU A 351 -0.20 0.53 -22.03
CA GLU A 351 -0.73 0.36 -20.67
C GLU A 351 -2.26 0.38 -20.69
N HIS A 352 -2.87 -0.35 -19.76
CA HIS A 352 -4.30 -0.36 -19.49
C HIS A 352 -4.52 -0.38 -17.98
N GLU A 353 -5.46 0.40 -17.48
CA GLU A 353 -5.86 0.33 -16.08
C GLU A 353 -7.20 -0.41 -15.98
N ILE A 354 -7.25 -1.42 -15.11
CA ILE A 354 -8.49 -2.14 -14.77
C ILE A 354 -8.83 -1.90 -13.31
N GLU A 355 -10.06 -1.49 -13.04
CA GLU A 355 -10.60 -1.37 -11.69
C GLU A 355 -11.28 -2.69 -11.31
N ILE A 356 -10.78 -3.32 -10.25
CA ILE A 356 -11.34 -4.56 -9.71
C ILE A 356 -12.25 -4.20 -8.53
N GLY A 357 -13.55 -4.38 -8.71
CA GLY A 357 -14.52 -4.26 -7.63
C GLY A 357 -14.37 -5.38 -6.59
N GLY A 358 -15.05 -5.24 -5.45
CA GLY A 358 -15.25 -6.35 -4.52
C GLY A 358 -15.75 -7.61 -5.22
N ALA A 359 -15.51 -8.78 -4.64
CA ALA A 359 -15.87 -10.06 -5.25
C ALA A 359 -17.33 -10.04 -5.71
N ALA A 360 -17.61 -10.53 -6.92
CA ALA A 360 -18.97 -10.67 -7.41
C ALA A 360 -19.69 -11.69 -6.53
N GLY A 361 -20.47 -11.19 -5.55
CA GLY A 361 -21.27 -12.02 -4.66
C GLY A 361 -20.85 -12.02 -3.18
N GLU A 362 -19.83 -11.28 -2.75
CA GLU A 362 -19.74 -10.97 -1.32
C GLU A 362 -20.79 -9.90 -0.98
N PRO A 363 -21.72 -10.16 -0.04
CA PRO A 363 -22.64 -9.14 0.40
C PRO A 363 -21.80 -7.99 0.94
N ALA A 364 -22.03 -6.76 0.46
CA ALA A 364 -21.41 -5.57 1.02
C ALA A 364 -21.54 -5.65 2.55
N VAL A 365 -20.41 -5.57 3.26
CA VAL A 365 -20.36 -5.64 4.72
C VAL A 365 -21.46 -4.74 5.27
N ARG A 366 -22.46 -5.33 5.92
CA ARG A 366 -23.63 -4.60 6.42
C ARG A 366 -23.16 -3.67 7.52
N PRO A 367 -23.27 -2.34 7.37
CA PRO A 367 -22.95 -1.44 8.47
C PRO A 367 -23.85 -1.74 9.67
N LEU A 368 -23.25 -1.80 10.85
CA LEU A 368 -23.86 -1.97 12.16
C LEU A 368 -23.68 -0.67 12.95
N PRO A 369 -24.55 0.34 12.76
CA PRO A 369 -24.42 1.66 13.40
C PRO A 369 -24.35 1.59 14.93
N ASN A 370 -24.97 0.56 15.52
CA ASN A 370 -25.06 0.38 16.96
C ASN A 370 -23.93 -0.46 17.58
N ALA A 371 -23.05 -1.06 16.77
CA ALA A 371 -21.98 -1.90 17.29
C ALA A 371 -20.75 -1.07 17.67
N HIS A 372 -20.25 -1.25 18.88
CA HIS A 372 -19.05 -0.58 19.38
C HIS A 372 -18.00 -1.59 19.86
N SER A 373 -16.85 -1.61 19.16
CA SER A 373 -15.67 -2.41 19.48
C SER A 373 -14.92 -1.75 20.61
N HIS A 374 -15.07 -2.30 21.82
CA HIS A 374 -14.36 -1.86 23.00
C HIS A 374 -12.97 -2.52 23.05
N ASN A 375 -12.00 -1.80 23.59
CA ASN A 375 -10.59 -2.22 23.60
C ASN A 375 -10.14 -2.75 22.23
N ASP A 376 -10.55 -2.09 21.15
CA ASP A 376 -10.40 -2.58 19.77
C ASP A 376 -8.92 -2.89 19.43
N TYR A 377 -8.00 -2.19 20.07
CA TYR A 377 -6.56 -2.34 19.91
C TYR A 377 -6.00 -3.66 20.46
N GLU A 378 -6.79 -4.43 21.20
CA GLU A 378 -6.47 -5.79 21.68
C GLU A 378 -6.92 -6.88 20.69
N GLN A 379 -7.68 -6.53 19.65
CA GLN A 379 -8.09 -7.47 18.60
C GLN A 379 -6.87 -7.91 17.76
N PRO A 380 -6.90 -9.12 17.16
CA PRO A 380 -5.80 -9.63 16.34
C PRO A 380 -5.37 -8.67 15.22
N ARG A 381 -6.35 -8.09 14.51
CA ARG A 381 -6.15 -6.99 13.57
C ARG A 381 -6.92 -5.76 14.08
N PRO A 382 -6.27 -4.88 14.87
CA PRO A 382 -6.89 -3.63 15.34
C PRO A 382 -7.57 -2.89 14.20
N LEU A 383 -8.74 -2.32 14.46
CA LEU A 383 -9.66 -1.67 13.54
C LEU A 383 -10.26 -2.59 12.47
N LEU A 384 -9.44 -3.37 11.76
CA LEU A 384 -9.85 -4.11 10.59
C LEU A 384 -10.87 -5.20 10.92
N ASP A 385 -10.68 -5.93 12.01
CA ASP A 385 -11.62 -6.99 12.43
C ASP A 385 -13.02 -6.44 12.74
N ALA A 386 -13.10 -5.24 13.32
CA ALA A 386 -14.38 -4.57 13.59
C ALA A 386 -15.03 -4.08 12.29
N LEU A 387 -14.26 -3.43 11.41
CA LEU A 387 -14.78 -2.91 10.14
C LEU A 387 -15.20 -4.01 9.16
N ASP A 388 -14.50 -5.14 9.13
CA ASP A 388 -14.86 -6.29 8.27
C ASP A 388 -16.19 -6.92 8.72
N ARG A 389 -16.59 -6.69 9.97
CA ARG A 389 -17.87 -7.11 10.58
C ARG A 389 -18.91 -5.99 10.63
N GLY A 390 -18.66 -4.88 9.95
CA GLY A 390 -19.60 -3.78 9.80
C GLY A 390 -19.69 -2.82 10.98
N PHE A 391 -18.85 -2.96 12.02
CA PHE A 391 -18.91 -2.05 13.16
C PHE A 391 -18.71 -0.61 12.71
N CYS A 392 -19.49 0.30 13.31
CA CYS A 392 -19.44 1.73 13.01
C CYS A 392 -18.89 2.55 14.18
N SER A 393 -18.33 1.90 15.20
CA SER A 393 -17.74 2.56 16.36
C SER A 393 -16.63 1.70 16.96
N VAL A 394 -15.46 2.30 17.23
CA VAL A 394 -14.29 1.61 17.82
C VAL A 394 -13.63 2.50 18.88
N GLU A 395 -12.97 1.90 19.86
CA GLU A 395 -12.26 2.61 20.94
C GLU A 395 -10.75 2.30 20.95
N ALA A 396 -9.93 3.34 21.11
CA ALA A 396 -8.49 3.25 21.29
C ALA A 396 -8.03 3.96 22.56
N ASP A 397 -7.31 3.23 23.43
CA ASP A 397 -6.65 3.79 24.61
C ASP A 397 -5.32 4.43 24.22
N VAL A 398 -5.19 5.74 24.43
CA VAL A 398 -4.04 6.52 23.93
C VAL A 398 -3.24 7.14 25.07
N PHE A 399 -1.93 6.94 24.99
CA PHE A 399 -0.91 7.53 25.85
C PHE A 399 -0.05 8.50 25.06
N LEU A 400 0.26 9.66 25.64
CA LEU A 400 1.36 10.49 25.18
C LEU A 400 2.66 10.02 25.85
N ALA A 401 3.57 9.42 25.09
CA ALA A 401 4.83 8.91 25.61
C ALA A 401 5.96 9.15 24.59
N GLY A 402 7.07 9.74 25.03
CA GLY A 402 8.20 10.03 24.14
C GLY A 402 7.89 11.00 22.99
N GLY A 403 6.83 11.80 23.10
CA GLY A 403 6.33 12.67 22.02
C GLY A 403 5.42 11.97 21.02
N GLU A 404 5.18 10.67 21.16
CA GLU A 404 4.30 9.88 20.30
C GLU A 404 2.95 9.60 20.96
N LEU A 405 1.92 9.41 20.13
CA LEU A 405 0.57 9.02 20.54
C LEU A 405 0.44 7.50 20.39
N LEU A 406 0.80 6.77 21.43
CA LEU A 406 0.88 5.31 21.43
C LEU A 406 -0.42 4.68 21.95
N VAL A 407 -0.80 3.55 21.36
CA VAL A 407 -2.02 2.81 21.72
C VAL A 407 -1.68 1.56 22.54
N ALA A 408 -2.23 1.46 23.75
CA ALA A 408 -2.09 0.29 24.63
C ALA A 408 -3.13 0.35 25.77
N HIS A 409 -3.37 -0.77 26.45
CA HIS A 409 -4.20 -0.79 27.66
C HIS A 409 -3.51 -0.14 28.87
N THR A 410 -2.20 -0.35 29.00
CA THR A 410 -1.38 0.15 30.11
C THR A 410 -0.04 0.66 29.62
N VAL A 411 0.66 1.44 30.47
CA VAL A 411 2.01 1.94 30.19
C VAL A 411 3.00 0.81 29.87
N ALA A 412 2.88 -0.35 30.52
CA ALA A 412 3.74 -1.51 30.26
C ALA A 412 3.50 -2.15 28.86
N GLY A 413 2.32 -1.93 28.30
CA GLY A 413 1.94 -2.39 26.97
C GLY A 413 2.42 -1.50 25.82
N LEU A 414 3.01 -0.33 26.10
CA LEU A 414 3.48 0.58 25.05
C LEU A 414 4.57 -0.07 24.20
N ARG A 415 4.45 0.07 22.88
CA ARG A 415 5.40 -0.44 21.88
C ARG A 415 5.66 0.64 20.84
N PRO A 416 6.94 0.91 20.47
CA PRO A 416 7.25 1.80 19.37
C PRO A 416 6.53 1.39 18.08
N GLY A 417 6.03 2.36 17.33
CA GLY A 417 5.31 2.13 16.06
C GLY A 417 3.83 1.72 16.18
N ARG A 418 3.32 1.36 17.37
CA ARG A 418 1.87 1.17 17.61
C ARG A 418 1.18 2.50 17.93
N THR A 419 1.25 3.43 16.98
CA THR A 419 0.67 4.76 17.13
C THR A 419 -0.81 4.79 16.76
N LEU A 420 -1.56 5.78 17.26
CA LEU A 420 -2.95 6.03 16.85
C LEU A 420 -3.05 6.26 15.32
N GLU A 421 -2.05 6.93 14.74
CA GLU A 421 -1.98 7.20 13.31
C GLU A 421 -1.85 5.90 12.51
N ALA A 422 -0.92 5.01 12.90
CA ALA A 422 -0.64 3.77 12.19
C ALA A 422 -1.78 2.74 12.31
N LEU A 423 -2.39 2.62 13.50
CA LEU A 423 -3.42 1.61 13.76
C LEU A 423 -4.82 2.05 13.33
N TYR A 424 -5.14 3.36 13.39
CA TYR A 424 -6.50 3.84 13.18
C TYR A 424 -6.64 4.86 12.05
N LEU A 425 -5.96 6.01 12.13
CA LEU A 425 -6.24 7.13 11.22
C LEU A 425 -5.82 6.83 9.77
N ALA A 426 -4.63 6.28 9.54
CA ALA A 426 -4.16 5.96 8.20
C ALA A 426 -5.01 4.87 7.51
N PRO A 427 -5.33 3.73 8.16
CA PRO A 427 -6.20 2.72 7.54
C PRO A 427 -7.64 3.21 7.32
N LEU A 428 -8.21 4.00 8.25
CA LEU A 428 -9.52 4.63 8.05
C LEU A 428 -9.52 5.56 6.84
N ALA A 429 -8.46 6.35 6.65
CA ALA A 429 -8.33 7.25 5.50
C ALA A 429 -8.25 6.49 4.19
N GLN A 430 -7.44 5.44 4.14
CA GLN A 430 -7.34 4.56 2.98
C GLN A 430 -8.71 3.97 2.64
N ARG A 431 -9.35 3.30 3.59
CA ARG A 431 -10.65 2.65 3.37
C ARG A 431 -11.74 3.65 2.98
N ALA A 432 -11.75 4.85 3.57
CA ALA A 432 -12.70 5.89 3.21
C ALA A 432 -12.52 6.38 1.76
N ARG A 433 -11.28 6.53 1.30
CA ARG A 433 -10.97 6.94 -0.08
C ARG A 433 -11.36 5.86 -1.09
N GLU A 434 -11.12 4.58 -0.76
CA GLU A 434 -11.52 3.42 -1.56
C GLU A 434 -13.06 3.26 -1.65
N ASN A 435 -13.79 3.73 -0.63
CA ASN A 435 -15.25 3.62 -0.55
C ASN A 435 -16.00 4.93 -0.87
N GLY A 436 -15.37 5.86 -1.59
CA GLY A 436 -16.03 7.06 -2.10
C GLY A 436 -16.37 8.10 -1.03
N GLY A 437 -15.55 8.22 0.01
CA GLY A 437 -15.69 9.22 1.08
C GLY A 437 -16.45 8.73 2.32
N ARG A 438 -16.64 7.43 2.48
CA ARG A 438 -17.22 6.77 3.66
C ARG A 438 -16.42 5.52 4.00
N VAL A 439 -16.30 5.15 5.28
CA VAL A 439 -15.55 3.95 5.67
C VAL A 439 -16.26 2.67 5.19
N HIS A 440 -17.58 2.62 5.38
CA HIS A 440 -18.45 1.65 4.74
C HIS A 440 -19.11 2.33 3.55
N ARG A 441 -19.03 1.74 2.35
CA ARG A 441 -19.57 2.35 1.12
C ARG A 441 -21.05 2.69 1.28
N GLY A 442 -21.40 3.97 1.14
CA GLY A 442 -22.77 4.46 1.34
C GLY A 442 -23.30 4.35 2.78
N GLY A 443 -22.49 3.89 3.74
CA GLY A 443 -22.84 3.74 5.14
C GLY A 443 -22.70 5.01 5.96
N PRO A 444 -23.04 4.95 7.27
CA PRO A 444 -22.90 6.08 8.17
C PRO A 444 -21.43 6.44 8.45
N ALA A 445 -21.22 7.59 9.09
CA ALA A 445 -19.91 7.93 9.63
C ALA A 445 -19.49 6.94 10.74
N VAL A 446 -18.21 6.57 10.76
CA VAL A 446 -17.63 5.73 11.81
C VAL A 446 -17.17 6.60 12.98
N THR A 447 -17.45 6.17 14.21
CA THR A 447 -16.95 6.84 15.41
C THR A 447 -15.61 6.24 15.84
N LEU A 448 -14.57 7.07 15.93
CA LEU A 448 -13.32 6.71 16.58
C LEU A 448 -13.31 7.36 17.97
N LEU A 449 -13.51 6.56 19.01
CA LEU A 449 -13.42 6.99 20.39
C LEU A 449 -11.96 6.91 20.83
N VAL A 450 -11.36 8.06 21.16
CA VAL A 450 -9.97 8.15 21.59
C VAL A 450 -9.94 8.39 23.09
N ASP A 451 -9.65 7.35 23.87
CA ASP A 451 -9.66 7.42 25.34
C ASP A 451 -8.30 7.87 25.86
N PHE A 452 -8.27 9.06 26.48
CA PHE A 452 -7.02 9.66 26.95
C PHE A 452 -6.59 9.07 28.28
N LYS A 453 -5.47 8.34 28.28
CA LYS A 453 -4.87 7.73 29.49
C LYS A 453 -3.78 8.57 30.16
N THR A 454 -3.42 9.71 29.57
CA THR A 454 -2.48 10.69 30.13
C THR A 454 -3.15 12.06 30.27
N GLU A 455 -2.40 13.11 30.64
CA GLU A 455 -2.96 14.46 30.82
C GLU A 455 -3.56 14.99 29.50
N GLY A 456 -4.78 15.51 29.59
CA GLY A 456 -5.63 15.77 28.43
C GLY A 456 -5.17 16.91 27.53
N ALA A 457 -4.76 18.03 28.11
CA ALA A 457 -4.37 19.20 27.33
C ALA A 457 -3.07 18.94 26.55
N ALA A 458 -2.08 18.29 27.18
CA ALA A 458 -0.83 17.89 26.56
C ALA A 458 -1.06 16.84 25.45
N LEU A 459 -1.85 15.81 25.71
CA LEU A 459 -2.18 14.78 24.71
C LEU A 459 -2.91 15.40 23.52
N TYR A 460 -3.90 16.26 23.76
CA TYR A 460 -4.62 16.94 22.68
C TYR A 460 -3.72 17.88 21.86
N THR A 461 -2.76 18.54 22.51
CA THR A 461 -1.74 19.36 21.82
C THR A 461 -0.93 18.52 20.83
N ALA A 462 -0.56 17.30 21.20
CA ALA A 462 0.10 16.35 20.29
C ALA A 462 -0.84 15.75 19.22
N LEU A 463 -2.11 15.51 19.56
CA LEU A 463 -3.10 14.91 18.66
C LEU A 463 -3.54 15.85 17.54
N ARG A 464 -3.70 17.14 17.82
CA ARG A 464 -4.20 18.14 16.86
C ARG A 464 -3.46 18.15 15.51
N PRO A 465 -2.11 18.23 15.44
CA PRO A 465 -1.42 18.20 14.14
C PRO A 465 -1.61 16.87 13.40
N VAL A 466 -1.76 15.75 14.11
CA VAL A 466 -2.04 14.45 13.48
C VAL A 466 -3.43 14.46 12.84
N LEU A 467 -4.47 14.91 13.55
CA LEU A 467 -5.83 15.00 13.00
C LEU A 467 -5.91 15.90 11.77
N ARG A 468 -5.15 17.01 11.75
CA ARG A 468 -5.13 17.93 10.59
C ARG A 468 -4.66 17.26 9.30
N LYS A 469 -3.78 16.26 9.37
CA LYS A 469 -3.36 15.48 8.18
C LYS A 469 -4.51 14.74 7.50
N TYR A 470 -5.60 14.49 8.24
CA TYR A 470 -6.75 13.69 7.81
C TYR A 470 -8.04 14.52 7.71
N GLY A 471 -7.94 15.86 7.64
CA GLY A 471 -9.10 16.76 7.59
C GLY A 471 -10.08 16.49 6.43
N ASP A 472 -9.63 15.82 5.37
CA ASP A 472 -10.44 15.40 4.22
C ASP A 472 -11.47 14.31 4.56
N ILE A 473 -11.21 13.48 5.57
CA ILE A 473 -12.09 12.38 5.99
C ILE A 473 -12.78 12.63 7.33
N LEU A 474 -12.29 13.59 8.13
CA LEU A 474 -12.74 13.81 9.50
C LEU A 474 -13.93 14.78 9.57
N THR A 475 -14.93 14.42 10.38
CA THR A 475 -16.02 15.29 10.78
C THR A 475 -15.44 16.51 11.50
N SER A 476 -15.91 17.70 11.12
CA SER A 476 -15.34 18.96 11.59
C SER A 476 -16.42 19.86 12.18
N PHE A 477 -16.02 20.73 13.10
CA PHE A 477 -16.83 21.85 13.57
C PHE A 477 -16.14 23.14 13.17
N ALA A 478 -16.85 24.03 12.47
CA ALA A 478 -16.39 25.35 12.10
C ALA A 478 -17.60 26.29 11.89
N GLY A 479 -17.46 27.57 12.25
CA GLY A 479 -18.52 28.57 12.04
C GLY A 479 -19.86 28.20 12.71
N GLY A 480 -19.81 27.52 13.86
CA GLY A 480 -21.00 27.08 14.59
C GLY A 480 -21.71 25.86 14.02
N LYS A 481 -21.16 25.21 12.97
CA LYS A 481 -21.78 24.08 12.28
C LYS A 481 -20.89 22.84 12.31
N VAL A 482 -21.51 21.66 12.37
CA VAL A 482 -20.84 20.38 12.21
C VAL A 482 -20.96 19.94 10.75
N ALA A 483 -19.84 19.61 10.12
CA ALA A 483 -19.79 19.01 8.79
C ALA A 483 -19.34 17.55 8.93
N GLU A 484 -20.29 16.62 8.83
CA GLU A 484 -20.04 15.17 8.95
C GLU A 484 -19.26 14.64 7.73
N ARG A 485 -18.25 13.81 8.01
CA ARG A 485 -17.48 13.09 6.99
C ARG A 485 -17.40 11.60 7.31
N ALA A 486 -16.40 10.90 6.77
CA ALA A 486 -16.27 9.45 6.93
C ALA A 486 -16.08 9.02 8.39
N VAL A 487 -15.38 9.83 9.19
CA VAL A 487 -14.99 9.49 10.57
C VAL A 487 -15.26 10.66 11.52
N THR A 488 -15.94 10.39 12.63
CA THR A 488 -16.12 11.33 13.74
C THR A 488 -15.22 10.93 14.91
N VAL A 489 -14.23 11.77 15.23
CA VAL A 489 -13.32 11.56 16.36
C VAL A 489 -13.95 12.12 17.64
N ILE A 490 -14.12 11.28 18.66
CA ILE A 490 -14.66 11.68 19.95
C ILE A 490 -13.64 11.37 21.04
N LEU A 491 -13.30 12.36 21.88
CA LEU A 491 -12.30 12.24 22.94
C LEU A 491 -12.98 11.78 24.24
N SER A 492 -12.51 10.66 24.79
CA SER A 492 -12.92 10.08 26.07
C SER A 492 -11.75 10.13 27.09
N GLY A 493 -11.92 9.50 28.26
CA GLY A 493 -10.92 9.47 29.33
C GLY A 493 -10.69 10.86 29.93
N ASN A 494 -9.43 11.21 30.13
CA ASN A 494 -8.96 12.52 30.60
C ASN A 494 -9.07 13.60 29.50
N ARG A 495 -10.25 13.75 28.91
CA ARG A 495 -10.52 14.66 27.79
C ARG A 495 -10.52 16.14 28.21
N PRO A 496 -9.90 17.05 27.44
CA PRO A 496 -9.80 18.47 27.79
C PRO A 496 -11.03 19.27 27.28
N VAL A 497 -12.15 19.20 28.03
CA VAL A 497 -13.45 19.76 27.62
C VAL A 497 -13.38 21.25 27.35
N GLU A 498 -12.78 22.02 28.26
CA GLU A 498 -12.69 23.48 28.19
C GLU A 498 -11.81 23.94 27.01
N VAL A 499 -10.76 23.18 26.70
CA VAL A 499 -9.88 23.44 25.56
C VAL A 499 -10.65 23.30 24.25
N LEU A 500 -11.42 22.22 24.07
CA LEU A 500 -12.22 22.02 22.86
C LEU A 500 -13.41 23.00 22.79
N ALA A 501 -13.98 23.38 23.93
CA ALA A 501 -15.08 24.34 23.99
C ALA A 501 -14.65 25.75 23.54
N ALA A 502 -13.39 26.12 23.78
CA ALA A 502 -12.83 27.41 23.37
C ALA A 502 -12.46 27.48 21.87
N GLU A 503 -12.52 26.37 21.13
CA GLU A 503 -12.12 26.32 19.72
C GLU A 503 -13.24 26.68 18.76
N SER A 504 -12.97 27.68 17.92
CA SER A 504 -13.84 28.05 16.79
C SER A 504 -13.80 27.04 15.64
N GLU A 505 -12.71 26.27 15.54
CA GLU A 505 -12.51 25.22 14.53
C GLU A 505 -11.86 23.98 15.14
N ARG A 506 -12.47 22.81 14.99
CA ARG A 506 -11.94 21.55 15.53
C ARG A 506 -12.32 20.32 14.70
N LEU A 507 -11.50 19.29 14.80
CA LEU A 507 -11.67 17.98 14.15
C LEU A 507 -12.01 16.85 15.14
N ALA A 508 -12.32 17.21 16.38
CA ALA A 508 -12.64 16.27 17.45
C ALA A 508 -13.76 16.83 18.34
N PHE A 509 -14.47 15.92 19.00
CA PHE A 509 -15.63 16.18 19.85
C PHE A 509 -15.44 15.55 21.24
N ILE A 510 -16.32 15.83 22.18
CA ILE A 510 -16.22 15.35 23.56
C ILE A 510 -17.21 14.22 23.81
N ASP A 511 -16.73 13.14 24.45
CA ASP A 511 -17.58 12.11 25.05
C ASP A 511 -18.03 12.57 26.45
N GLY A 512 -19.26 13.01 26.62
CA GLY A 512 -19.80 13.50 27.89
C GLY A 512 -19.99 12.40 28.94
N ARG A 513 -20.42 12.81 30.14
CA ARG A 513 -20.87 11.95 31.24
C ARG A 513 -22.33 12.30 31.57
N LEU A 514 -23.02 11.45 32.34
CA LEU A 514 -24.44 11.68 32.67
C LEU A 514 -24.76 13.09 33.19
N PRO A 515 -23.94 13.72 34.05
CA PRO A 515 -24.18 15.11 34.48
C PRO A 515 -24.20 16.13 33.32
N ASP A 516 -23.56 15.85 32.19
CA ASP A 516 -23.56 16.74 31.03
C ASP A 516 -24.93 16.81 30.34
N LEU A 517 -25.87 15.90 30.66
CA LEU A 517 -27.26 16.01 30.23
C LEU A 517 -27.99 17.17 30.93
N GLU A 518 -27.40 17.75 31.98
CA GLU A 518 -27.94 18.88 32.74
C GLU A 518 -27.11 20.17 32.55
N SER A 519 -25.96 20.11 31.84
CA SER A 519 -24.99 21.22 31.77
C SER A 519 -25.28 22.29 30.72
N GLY A 520 -26.27 22.07 29.84
CA GLY A 520 -26.61 22.98 28.74
C GLY A 520 -25.59 23.02 27.59
N ALA A 521 -24.53 22.21 27.63
CA ALA A 521 -23.55 22.13 26.56
C ALA A 521 -24.21 21.71 25.21
N PRO A 522 -23.78 22.25 24.06
CA PRO A 522 -24.38 21.88 22.78
C PRO A 522 -23.94 20.47 22.34
N ALA A 523 -24.82 19.73 21.66
CA ALA A 523 -24.46 18.45 21.03
C ALA A 523 -23.32 18.59 20.00
N ALA A 524 -23.18 19.77 19.41
CA ALA A 524 -22.04 20.09 18.55
C ALA A 524 -20.70 19.98 19.29
N LEU A 525 -20.64 20.14 20.62
CA LEU A 525 -19.45 19.87 21.44
C LEU A 525 -19.47 18.46 22.02
N ILE A 526 -20.61 18.05 22.58
CA ILE A 526 -20.79 16.77 23.28
C ILE A 526 -21.82 15.90 22.52
N PRO A 527 -21.45 15.27 21.38
CA PRO A 527 -22.39 14.48 20.58
C PRO A 527 -22.66 13.09 21.15
N LEU A 528 -21.85 12.62 22.10
CA LEU A 528 -21.97 11.32 22.77
C LEU A 528 -21.91 11.54 24.28
N VAL A 529 -22.69 10.79 25.04
CA VAL A 529 -22.57 10.69 26.50
C VAL A 529 -22.31 9.23 26.86
N SER A 530 -21.25 8.99 27.63
CA SER A 530 -20.89 7.65 28.11
C SER A 530 -20.98 7.54 29.63
N ALA A 531 -21.34 6.35 30.11
CA ALA A 531 -21.41 6.05 31.54
C ALA A 531 -21.00 4.61 31.85
N ASN A 532 -20.58 4.35 33.09
CA ASN A 532 -20.34 2.99 33.56
C ASN A 532 -21.67 2.32 33.93
N PHE A 533 -22.03 1.23 33.24
CA PHE A 533 -23.28 0.53 33.50
C PHE A 533 -23.33 -0.09 34.90
N ALA A 534 -22.26 -0.77 35.32
CA ALA A 534 -22.18 -1.43 36.62
C ALA A 534 -22.28 -0.47 37.82
N GLN A 535 -21.90 0.80 37.64
CA GLN A 535 -22.07 1.85 38.64
C GLN A 535 -23.45 2.53 38.58
N THR A 536 -24.15 2.44 37.45
CA THR A 536 -25.45 3.11 37.25
C THR A 536 -26.63 2.18 37.58
N PHE A 537 -26.49 0.89 37.27
CA PHE A 537 -27.54 -0.12 37.38
C PHE A 537 -27.12 -1.26 38.31
N LYS A 538 -28.08 -2.01 38.84
CA LYS A 538 -27.84 -3.17 39.72
C LYS A 538 -27.85 -4.48 38.96
N TRP A 539 -28.61 -4.57 37.87
CA TRP A 539 -28.68 -5.78 37.05
C TRP A 539 -27.32 -6.15 36.42
N ARG A 540 -27.04 -7.45 36.30
CA ARG A 540 -25.73 -7.99 35.87
C ARG A 540 -25.80 -8.99 34.71
N GLY A 541 -26.90 -9.01 33.96
CA GLY A 541 -27.02 -9.82 32.75
C GLY A 541 -27.68 -11.19 32.93
N GLN A 542 -28.13 -11.54 34.14
CA GLN A 542 -28.88 -12.78 34.38
C GLN A 542 -30.38 -12.55 34.14
N GLY A 543 -30.98 -13.37 33.27
CA GLY A 543 -32.39 -13.26 32.87
C GLY A 543 -32.68 -11.97 32.11
N ASP A 544 -33.96 -11.59 32.00
CA ASP A 544 -34.33 -10.27 31.48
C ASP A 544 -34.00 -9.17 32.52
N MET A 545 -33.66 -7.98 32.04
CA MET A 545 -33.43 -6.82 32.91
C MET A 545 -34.75 -6.43 33.63
N PRO A 546 -34.73 -6.15 34.94
CA PRO A 546 -35.93 -5.72 35.66
C PRO A 546 -36.57 -4.49 35.01
N ALA A 547 -37.89 -4.50 34.85
CA ALA A 547 -38.64 -3.46 34.12
C ALA A 547 -38.31 -2.03 34.59
N ALA A 548 -38.22 -1.80 35.90
CA ALA A 548 -37.87 -0.49 36.46
C ALA A 548 -36.46 -0.01 36.07
N GLU A 549 -35.48 -0.91 35.99
CA GLU A 549 -34.13 -0.56 35.54
C GLU A 549 -34.10 -0.34 34.02
N LEU A 550 -34.84 -1.14 33.25
CA LEU A 550 -34.96 -0.95 31.79
C LEU A 550 -35.63 0.39 31.45
N ASP A 551 -36.69 0.77 32.16
CA ASP A 551 -37.37 2.05 32.01
C ASP A 551 -36.44 3.23 32.35
N ALA A 552 -35.62 3.08 33.39
CA ALA A 552 -34.62 4.09 33.76
C ALA A 552 -33.51 4.21 32.70
N LEU A 553 -33.03 3.10 32.15
CA LEU A 553 -32.08 3.09 31.03
C LEU A 553 -32.67 3.78 29.80
N ALA A 554 -33.92 3.45 29.46
CA ALA A 554 -34.62 4.06 28.33
C ALA A 554 -34.91 5.55 28.55
N ALA A 555 -35.14 5.99 29.79
CA ALA A 555 -35.31 7.40 30.13
C ALA A 555 -34.02 8.20 29.92
N LEU A 556 -32.85 7.61 30.23
CA LEU A 556 -31.56 8.23 29.93
C LEU A 556 -31.30 8.34 28.43
N ALA A 557 -31.61 7.30 27.65
CA ALA A 557 -31.48 7.31 26.20
C ALA A 557 -32.34 8.42 25.58
N ARG A 558 -33.64 8.46 25.93
CA ARG A 558 -34.55 9.52 25.48
C ARG A 558 -34.03 10.92 25.82
N ARG A 559 -33.54 11.13 27.05
CA ARG A 559 -33.00 12.43 27.46
C ARG A 559 -31.79 12.85 26.64
N ALA A 560 -30.90 11.92 26.29
CA ALA A 560 -29.79 12.20 25.39
C ALA A 560 -30.28 12.55 23.98
N HIS A 561 -31.22 11.77 23.44
CA HIS A 561 -31.80 11.98 22.12
C HIS A 561 -32.55 13.31 21.98
N ASP A 562 -33.31 13.71 23.01
CA ASP A 562 -34.01 15.01 23.07
C ASP A 562 -33.04 16.21 22.97
N GLN A 563 -31.76 15.99 23.30
CA GLN A 563 -30.69 16.97 23.20
C GLN A 563 -29.83 16.81 21.93
N GLY A 564 -30.20 15.90 21.02
CA GLY A 564 -29.44 15.59 19.80
C GLY A 564 -28.13 14.84 20.06
N ARG A 565 -28.03 14.14 21.20
CA ARG A 565 -26.83 13.40 21.62
C ARG A 565 -27.11 11.90 21.61
N ARG A 566 -26.05 11.11 21.43
CA ARG A 566 -26.08 9.64 21.56
C ARG A 566 -25.73 9.22 22.98
N LEU A 567 -26.15 8.02 23.39
CA LEU A 567 -25.84 7.40 24.67
C LEU A 567 -25.08 6.07 24.48
N ARG A 568 -24.06 5.86 25.31
CA ARG A 568 -23.29 4.60 25.40
C ARG A 568 -23.10 4.22 26.86
N PHE A 569 -22.98 2.92 27.12
CA PHE A 569 -22.44 2.42 28.38
C PHE A 569 -21.24 1.49 28.18
N TRP A 570 -20.23 1.63 29.02
CA TRP A 570 -19.16 0.64 29.19
C TRP A 570 -19.39 -0.20 30.46
N SER A 571 -18.70 -1.33 30.60
CA SER A 571 -18.97 -2.33 31.66
C SER A 571 -20.41 -2.86 31.66
N ILE A 572 -21.05 -2.97 30.50
CA ILE A 572 -22.34 -3.67 30.37
C ILE A 572 -22.13 -5.19 30.55
N PRO A 573 -23.17 -5.96 30.88
CA PRO A 573 -23.11 -7.41 30.73
C PRO A 573 -22.92 -7.77 29.25
N ASP A 574 -21.71 -8.19 28.87
CA ASP A 574 -21.34 -8.49 27.48
C ASP A 574 -21.84 -9.89 27.06
N THR A 575 -23.18 -10.01 27.03
CA THR A 575 -23.97 -11.21 26.74
C THR A 575 -25.19 -10.84 25.91
N PRO A 576 -25.84 -11.80 25.22
CA PRO A 576 -27.06 -11.53 24.45
C PRO A 576 -28.18 -10.85 25.26
N ALA A 577 -28.34 -11.20 26.54
CA ALA A 577 -29.32 -10.54 27.40
C ALA A 577 -28.97 -9.07 27.64
N GLY A 578 -27.69 -8.76 27.88
CA GLY A 578 -27.21 -7.38 28.03
C GLY A 578 -27.37 -6.56 26.76
N TRP A 579 -26.97 -7.10 25.60
CA TRP A 579 -27.14 -6.44 24.32
C TRP A 579 -28.62 -6.20 23.98
N LYS A 580 -29.50 -7.16 24.25
CA LYS A 580 -30.96 -7.00 24.14
C LYS A 580 -31.49 -5.88 25.02
N ALA A 581 -31.02 -5.75 26.26
CA ALA A 581 -31.43 -4.67 27.15
C ALA A 581 -31.00 -3.29 26.62
N MET A 582 -29.75 -3.16 26.14
CA MET A 582 -29.26 -1.92 25.51
C MET A 582 -30.10 -1.54 24.29
N GLN A 583 -30.34 -2.51 23.39
CA GLN A 583 -31.13 -2.29 22.18
C GLN A 583 -32.58 -1.91 22.53
N SER A 584 -33.20 -2.62 23.49
CA SER A 584 -34.59 -2.37 23.91
C SER A 584 -34.77 -0.99 24.57
N ALA A 585 -33.73 -0.49 25.24
CA ALA A 585 -33.75 0.83 25.85
C ALA A 585 -33.39 1.98 24.89
N GLY A 586 -32.99 1.66 23.64
CA GLY A 586 -32.56 2.67 22.67
C GLY A 586 -31.16 3.24 22.93
N VAL A 587 -30.27 2.49 23.57
CA VAL A 587 -28.85 2.88 23.70
C VAL A 587 -28.19 2.79 22.32
N ASP A 588 -27.51 3.87 21.91
CA ASP A 588 -27.00 4.00 20.55
C ASP A 588 -25.82 3.07 20.28
N LEU A 589 -24.84 3.00 21.18
CA LEU A 589 -23.61 2.22 21.00
C LEU A 589 -23.55 1.08 22.02
N ILE A 590 -23.70 -0.15 21.54
CA ILE A 590 -23.62 -1.39 22.33
C ILE A 590 -22.16 -1.83 22.40
N ASN A 591 -21.60 -1.76 23.60
CA ASN A 591 -20.22 -2.07 23.89
C ASN A 591 -19.97 -3.60 23.90
N THR A 592 -18.91 -4.06 23.23
CA THR A 592 -18.48 -5.47 23.32
C THR A 592 -16.98 -5.62 23.12
N ASP A 593 -16.40 -6.66 23.72
CA ASP A 593 -15.06 -7.16 23.37
C ASP A 593 -15.16 -8.38 22.41
N LYS A 594 -16.38 -8.85 22.10
CA LYS A 594 -16.69 -10.09 21.37
C LYS A 594 -17.32 -9.82 20.00
N LEU A 595 -16.53 -9.32 19.06
CA LEU A 595 -16.99 -8.80 17.77
C LEU A 595 -17.93 -9.75 17.01
N ASP A 596 -17.51 -11.01 16.84
CA ASP A 596 -18.29 -12.03 16.11
C ASP A 596 -19.65 -12.32 16.74
N ALA A 597 -19.72 -12.32 18.08
CA ALA A 597 -20.94 -12.65 18.79
C ALA A 597 -21.96 -11.49 18.75
N LEU A 598 -21.49 -10.24 18.87
CA LEU A 598 -22.38 -9.08 18.76
C LEU A 598 -22.86 -8.88 17.31
N GLU A 599 -22.00 -9.09 16.31
CA GLU A 599 -22.40 -9.04 14.89
C GLU A 599 -23.56 -10.01 14.62
N LYS A 600 -23.42 -11.28 15.01
CA LYS A 600 -24.48 -12.30 14.86
C LYS A 600 -25.77 -11.86 15.53
N PHE A 601 -25.67 -11.40 16.78
CA PHE A 601 -26.83 -10.91 17.53
C PHE A 601 -27.58 -9.77 16.83
N LEU A 602 -26.85 -8.77 16.31
CA LEU A 602 -27.43 -7.61 15.62
C LEU A 602 -27.95 -7.94 14.21
N CYS A 603 -27.39 -8.95 13.55
CA CYS A 603 -27.85 -9.41 12.26
C CYS A 603 -29.12 -10.27 12.36
N GLU A 604 -29.28 -11.07 13.41
CA GLU A 604 -30.40 -11.98 13.63
C GLU A 604 -31.62 -11.32 14.29
N THR A 605 -31.45 -10.18 14.97
CA THR A 605 -32.53 -9.47 15.67
C THR A 605 -33.01 -8.25 14.87
N PRO A 606 -34.27 -8.18 14.41
CA PRO A 606 -34.78 -6.99 13.73
C PRO A 606 -34.72 -5.75 14.63
N GLN A 607 -34.17 -4.64 14.12
CA GLN A 607 -34.17 -3.35 14.83
C GLN A 607 -35.61 -2.86 15.01
N ALA A 608 -36.09 -2.80 16.24
CA ALA A 608 -37.40 -2.23 16.56
C ALA A 608 -37.33 -0.69 16.51
N GLY A 609 -37.63 -0.10 15.35
CA GLY A 609 -37.82 1.35 15.27
C GLY A 609 -37.54 1.94 13.89
N GLY A 610 -38.52 1.88 13.00
CA GLY A 610 -38.40 2.52 11.69
C GLY A 610 -39.64 2.45 10.81
N GLU A 611 -40.85 2.45 11.36
CA GLU A 611 -42.07 2.73 10.58
C GLU A 611 -43.24 3.05 11.53
N ARG A 612 -43.55 4.34 11.69
CA ARG A 612 -44.86 4.79 12.16
C ARG A 612 -45.45 5.79 11.17
N ALA A 613 -46.54 5.30 10.55
CA ALA A 613 -47.74 6.01 10.11
C ALA A 613 -47.70 6.81 8.79
N GLU A 614 -48.26 6.20 7.74
CA GLU A 614 -49.44 6.77 7.06
C GLU A 614 -50.56 5.71 7.04
N LYS A 615 -51.47 5.81 8.00
CA LYS A 615 -52.86 5.35 7.88
C LYS A 615 -53.77 6.51 8.27
N GLY A 616 -53.94 7.47 7.37
CA GLY A 616 -55.23 8.14 7.18
C GLY A 616 -55.93 7.35 6.07
N GLY A 617 -57.19 6.95 6.15
CA GLY A 617 -58.29 7.50 6.92
C GLY A 617 -59.43 7.70 5.94
N GLU A 618 -60.14 6.64 5.57
CA GLU A 618 -61.43 6.77 4.88
C GLU A 618 -62.44 5.83 5.53
N ARG A 619 -63.34 6.44 6.30
CA ARG A 619 -64.61 5.84 6.71
C ARG A 619 -65.66 6.16 5.66
N GLY A 620 -66.35 5.09 5.26
CA GLY A 620 -67.59 4.99 4.50
C GLY A 620 -68.60 6.14 4.50
N GLY A 621 -69.23 6.24 3.33
CA GLY A 621 -70.60 6.65 3.06
C GLY A 621 -70.85 6.43 1.56
N GLY A 622 -71.91 5.82 1.04
CA GLY A 622 -73.13 5.22 1.58
C GLY A 622 -73.82 4.48 0.41
N LYS A 623 -74.79 3.64 0.73
CA LYS A 623 -75.67 2.94 -0.23
C LYS A 623 -76.60 3.92 -0.96
N GLY A 624 -76.99 3.60 -2.19
CA GLY A 624 -78.22 4.09 -2.82
C GLY A 624 -78.22 4.01 -4.34
N ASP A 625 -78.95 3.01 -4.86
CA ASP A 625 -79.50 2.77 -6.22
C ASP A 625 -78.58 2.72 -7.45
#